data_AF-A0A7R9YG69-F1
#
_entry.id   AF-A0A7R9YG69-F1
#
_cell.length_a   1.000
_cell.length_b   1.000
_cell.length_c   1.000
_cell.angle_alpha   90.00
_cell.angle_beta   90.00
_cell.angle_gamma   90.00
#
_symmetry.space_group_name_H-M   'P 1'
#
loop_
_entity.id
_entity.type
_entity.pdbx_description
1 polymer ?
#
loop_
_entity_poly.entity_id
_entity_poly.type
_entity_poly.pdbx_seq_one_letter_code
_entity_poly.pdbx_strand_id
1 'polypeptide(L)'
;RLLTLALLALGGRRGNATEEGGLATEGRTDEAVPWRVPHLYEGDGKVWGHSASEDLLKVFANVFSDDALELLRAEGRVAHSVNTGTMQANKKYTTNWMFLQGDQATAPRSATEHAVMRLFELSFPGQSPQEAGVLGAEWWYQLRGPSEKITFHFDKDEAKASRHGLFSFPRFSTVTYLTTEGPPTVIANYTGEPGDFKNRHALAPFFVPSAAVIWPEASKHVVFRGDL
;
A
#
# COMPACT_ATOMS: atom_id res chain seq x y z
N ARG A 1 -1.82 22.20 0.64
CA ARG A 1 -2.33 21.10 1.52
C ARG A 1 -2.03 19.79 0.81
N LEU A 2 -1.32 18.85 1.43
CA LEU A 2 -1.01 17.56 0.81
C LEU A 2 -2.31 16.73 0.76
N LEU A 3 -2.67 16.21 -0.42
CA LEU A 3 -3.72 15.19 -0.55
C LEU A 3 -3.12 13.89 -1.10
N THR A 4 -3.19 12.84 -0.29
CA THR A 4 -2.66 11.50 -0.63
C THR A 4 -3.78 10.46 -0.56
N LEU A 5 -3.85 9.57 -1.55
CA LEU A 5 -4.60 8.31 -1.48
C LEU A 5 -3.63 7.19 -1.10
N ALA A 6 -3.78 6.64 0.10
CA ALA A 6 -3.06 5.43 0.50
C ALA A 6 -3.91 4.22 0.15
N LEU A 7 -3.33 3.19 -0.47
CA LEU A 7 -4.01 1.93 -0.79
C LEU A 7 -3.29 0.77 -0.11
N LEU A 8 -4.02 -0.09 0.61
CA LEU A 8 -3.51 -1.34 1.16
C LEU A 8 -4.14 -2.53 0.46
N ALA A 9 -3.33 -3.39 -0.14
CA ALA A 9 -3.79 -4.63 -0.74
C ALA A 9 -3.61 -5.80 0.25
N LEU A 10 -4.70 -6.40 0.75
CA LEU A 10 -4.61 -7.56 1.64
C LEU A 10 -4.59 -8.86 0.85
N GLY A 11 -3.76 -9.83 1.26
CA GLY A 11 -3.67 -11.13 0.59
C GLY A 11 -4.65 -12.18 1.10
N GLY A 12 -5.14 -13.02 0.19
CA GLY A 12 -5.90 -14.23 0.49
C GLY A 12 -5.00 -15.48 0.53
N ARG A 13 -5.37 -16.51 1.31
CA ARG A 13 -4.66 -17.80 1.35
C ARG A 13 -4.81 -18.52 0.01
N ARG A 14 -3.71 -18.98 -0.60
CA ARG A 14 -3.76 -19.97 -1.69
C ARG A 14 -4.07 -21.35 -1.11
N GLY A 15 -5.17 -21.97 -1.57
CA GLY A 15 -5.30 -23.43 -1.58
C GLY A 15 -4.63 -23.96 -2.83
N ASN A 16 -3.81 -25.00 -2.70
CA ASN A 16 -3.07 -25.58 -3.82
C ASN A 16 -4.04 -26.18 -4.86
N ALA A 17 -3.95 -25.68 -6.10
CA ALA A 17 -4.34 -26.42 -7.29
C ALA A 17 -3.20 -26.27 -8.30
N THR A 18 -2.52 -27.38 -8.55
CA THR A 18 -1.56 -27.56 -9.63
C THR A 18 -2.33 -27.70 -10.93
N GLU A 19 -1.94 -26.97 -11.97
CA GLU A 19 -1.91 -27.49 -13.35
C GLU A 19 -1.04 -26.60 -14.25
N GLU A 20 -0.24 -27.26 -15.08
CA GLU A 20 0.72 -26.69 -16.00
C GLU A 20 0.07 -26.28 -17.33
N GLY A 21 0.63 -25.26 -17.99
CA GLY A 21 0.31 -24.92 -19.37
C GLY A 21 0.98 -23.62 -19.80
N GLY A 22 2.13 -23.71 -20.48
CA GLY A 22 2.89 -22.55 -20.95
C GLY A 22 2.40 -21.99 -22.28
N LEU A 23 2.79 -20.74 -22.57
CA LEU A 23 3.15 -20.23 -23.89
C LEU A 23 3.83 -18.86 -23.75
N ALA A 24 4.99 -18.73 -24.38
CA ALA A 24 5.85 -17.56 -24.37
C ALA A 24 5.36 -16.47 -25.33
N THR A 25 5.53 -15.20 -24.95
CA THR A 25 5.71 -14.10 -25.91
C THR A 25 6.78 -13.13 -25.37
N GLU A 26 7.75 -12.80 -26.22
CA GLU A 26 8.85 -11.87 -25.96
C GLU A 26 8.36 -10.42 -26.11
N GLY A 27 8.86 -9.52 -25.27
CA GLY A 27 8.64 -8.08 -25.43
C GLY A 27 9.27 -7.21 -24.35
N ARG A 28 10.47 -6.69 -24.66
CA ARG A 28 11.09 -5.44 -24.19
C ARG A 28 11.50 -5.33 -22.70
N THR A 29 12.81 -5.24 -22.50
CA THR A 29 13.52 -5.08 -21.23
C THR A 29 13.57 -3.62 -20.79
N ASP A 30 12.99 -3.31 -19.62
CA ASP A 30 13.46 -2.22 -18.75
C ASP A 30 14.36 -2.86 -17.69
N GLU A 31 15.60 -2.39 -17.57
CA GLU A 31 16.61 -2.95 -16.68
C GLU A 31 16.26 -2.71 -15.20
N ALA A 32 15.69 -3.73 -14.55
CA ALA A 32 15.71 -3.86 -13.10
C ALA A 32 17.02 -4.52 -12.68
N VAL A 33 17.81 -3.84 -11.83
CA VAL A 33 19.04 -4.38 -11.25
C VAL A 33 18.67 -5.30 -10.09
N PRO A 34 18.91 -6.63 -10.16
CA PRO A 34 18.49 -7.55 -9.12
C PRO A 34 19.48 -7.52 -7.94
N TRP A 35 18.98 -7.18 -6.75
CA TRP A 35 19.76 -7.27 -5.51
C TRP A 35 19.16 -8.37 -4.63
N ARG A 36 19.97 -9.38 -4.31
CA ARG A 36 19.61 -10.45 -3.38
C ARG A 36 19.84 -10.00 -1.94
N VAL A 37 18.81 -10.11 -1.09
CA VAL A 37 18.93 -9.98 0.36
C VAL A 37 18.51 -11.29 1.03
N PRO A 38 19.20 -11.75 2.10
CA PRO A 38 19.02 -13.08 2.68
C PRO A 38 17.65 -13.22 3.36
N HIS A 39 17.09 -14.42 3.26
CA HIS A 39 15.91 -14.86 4.01
C HIS A 39 16.07 -14.63 5.52
N LEU A 40 14.99 -14.21 6.19
CA LEU A 40 14.90 -14.32 7.65
C LEU A 40 13.70 -15.17 8.09
N TYR A 41 14.02 -15.94 9.11
CA TYR A 41 13.36 -17.11 9.64
C TYR A 41 12.39 -16.75 10.77
N GLU A 42 11.44 -17.65 11.08
CA GLU A 42 11.02 -17.85 12.46
C GLU A 42 10.68 -19.31 12.78
N GLY A 43 11.06 -19.70 14.01
CA GLY A 43 10.33 -20.63 14.88
C GLY A 43 10.42 -22.11 14.55
N ASP A 44 9.73 -22.55 13.50
CA ASP A 44 9.37 -23.98 13.33
C ASP A 44 9.50 -24.48 11.87
N GLY A 45 10.36 -23.87 11.06
CA GLY A 45 10.75 -24.46 9.77
C GLY A 45 9.67 -24.49 8.68
N LYS A 46 8.66 -23.61 8.72
CA LYS A 46 7.72 -23.40 7.60
C LYS A 46 7.79 -21.96 7.09
N VAL A 47 8.46 -21.78 5.96
CA VAL A 47 8.50 -20.53 5.19
C VAL A 47 7.16 -20.37 4.46
N TRP A 48 6.41 -19.32 4.79
CA TRP A 48 5.27 -18.89 3.98
C TRP A 48 5.79 -17.98 2.88
N GLY A 49 6.09 -18.57 1.72
CA GLY A 49 6.75 -17.90 0.61
C GLY A 49 6.07 -16.60 0.18
N HIS A 50 6.89 -15.57 -0.06
CA HIS A 50 6.51 -14.39 -0.83
C HIS A 50 7.43 -14.32 -2.06
N SER A 51 6.84 -14.56 -3.23
CA SER A 51 7.39 -14.17 -4.52
C SER A 51 6.41 -13.19 -5.14
N ALA A 52 6.85 -11.96 -5.33
CA ALA A 52 6.46 -11.06 -6.43
C ALA A 52 7.31 -9.77 -6.34
N SER A 53 8.35 -9.71 -7.19
CA SER A 53 9.43 -8.72 -7.38
C SER A 53 10.45 -8.51 -6.24
N GLU A 54 11.74 -8.58 -6.59
CA GLU A 54 12.88 -8.20 -5.73
C GLU A 54 12.90 -6.68 -5.40
N ASP A 55 12.11 -5.88 -6.13
CA ASP A 55 12.01 -4.45 -5.94
C ASP A 55 11.22 -4.11 -4.67
N LEU A 56 11.84 -3.40 -3.73
CA LEU A 56 11.21 -2.92 -2.50
C LEU A 56 10.07 -1.93 -2.77
N LEU A 57 10.16 -1.20 -3.89
CA LEU A 57 9.16 -0.24 -4.33
C LEU A 57 9.21 -0.03 -5.85
N LYS A 58 8.09 0.43 -6.42
CA LYS A 58 7.96 0.92 -7.80
C LYS A 58 7.30 2.29 -7.79
N VAL A 59 7.70 3.16 -8.70
CA VAL A 59 7.15 4.52 -8.86
C VAL A 59 6.61 4.68 -10.27
N PHE A 60 5.40 5.21 -10.36
CA PHE A 60 4.71 5.54 -11.60
C PHE A 60 4.38 7.03 -11.59
N ALA A 61 4.48 7.69 -12.75
CA ALA A 61 4.09 9.07 -12.94
C ALA A 61 2.95 9.17 -13.96
N ASN A 62 2.19 10.26 -13.92
CA ASN A 62 1.10 10.54 -14.86
C ASN A 62 0.06 9.40 -14.94
N VAL A 63 -0.22 8.74 -13.81
CA VAL A 63 -1.17 7.62 -13.73
C VAL A 63 -2.65 8.00 -14.00
N PHE A 64 -2.99 9.29 -13.92
CA PHE A 64 -4.34 9.84 -14.07
C PHE A 64 -4.32 11.05 -15.00
N SER A 65 -5.42 11.26 -15.71
CA SER A 65 -5.68 12.51 -16.44
C SER A 65 -5.99 13.66 -15.47
N ASP A 66 -5.93 14.89 -15.96
CA ASP A 66 -6.28 16.08 -15.17
C ASP A 66 -7.72 16.04 -14.65
N ASP A 67 -8.68 15.60 -15.48
CA ASP A 67 -10.08 15.42 -15.09
C ASP A 67 -10.23 14.40 -13.96
N ALA A 68 -9.53 13.27 -14.05
CA ALA A 68 -9.55 12.24 -13.01
C ALA A 68 -8.92 12.75 -11.70
N LEU A 69 -7.81 13.51 -11.78
CA LEU A 69 -7.21 14.16 -10.62
C LEU A 69 -8.17 15.16 -9.96
N GLU A 70 -8.92 15.94 -10.75
CA GLU A 70 -9.89 16.88 -10.21
C GLU A 70 -11.01 16.17 -9.44
N LEU A 71 -11.55 15.09 -10.00
CA LEU A 71 -12.57 14.26 -9.35
C LEU A 71 -12.03 13.64 -8.04
N LEU A 72 -10.83 13.06 -8.05
CA LEU A 72 -10.20 12.49 -6.85
C LEU A 72 -9.94 13.56 -5.78
N ARG A 73 -9.53 14.78 -6.20
CA ARG A 73 -9.35 15.90 -5.26
C ARG A 73 -10.69 16.34 -4.66
N ALA A 74 -11.76 16.36 -5.45
CA ALA A 74 -13.10 16.69 -4.99
C ALA A 74 -13.60 15.66 -3.98
N GLU A 75 -13.52 14.37 -4.31
CA GLU A 75 -13.85 13.27 -3.39
C GLU A 75 -13.01 13.32 -2.11
N GLY A 76 -11.71 13.55 -2.21
CA GLY A 76 -10.82 13.64 -1.06
C GLY A 76 -11.18 14.78 -0.09
N ARG A 77 -11.66 15.91 -0.60
CA ARG A 77 -12.18 17.01 0.25
C ARG A 77 -13.46 16.59 0.99
N VAL A 78 -14.38 15.91 0.31
CA VAL A 78 -15.62 15.40 0.92
C VAL A 78 -15.29 14.35 1.98
N ALA A 79 -14.48 13.34 1.64
CA ALA A 79 -14.06 12.29 2.57
C ALA A 79 -13.36 12.87 3.81
N HIS A 80 -12.48 13.85 3.64
CA HIS A 80 -11.82 14.52 4.75
C HIS A 80 -12.82 15.26 5.66
N SER A 81 -13.84 15.93 5.09
CA SER A 81 -14.87 16.62 5.86
C SER A 81 -15.71 15.66 6.71
N VAL A 82 -16.04 14.47 6.17
CA VAL A 82 -16.74 13.42 6.91
C VAL A 82 -15.85 12.87 8.03
N ASN A 83 -14.56 12.63 7.74
CA ASN A 83 -13.61 12.09 8.70
C ASN A 83 -13.30 13.05 9.86
N THR A 84 -13.30 14.36 9.64
CA THR A 84 -13.02 15.35 10.68
C THR A 84 -14.27 15.82 11.45
N GLY A 85 -15.46 15.33 11.07
CA GLY A 85 -16.72 15.56 11.78
C GLY A 85 -16.85 14.77 13.10
N THR A 86 -17.94 15.03 13.84
CA THR A 86 -18.26 14.53 15.19
C THR A 86 -18.40 13.00 15.35
N MET A 87 -18.06 12.19 14.34
CA MET A 87 -18.25 10.74 14.36
C MET A 87 -17.03 9.92 14.83
N GLN A 88 -15.89 10.55 15.17
CA GLN A 88 -14.73 9.79 15.64
C GLN A 88 -14.73 9.58 17.15
N ALA A 89 -15.29 8.45 17.61
CA ALA A 89 -15.18 8.02 19.01
C ALA A 89 -13.73 7.74 19.47
N ASN A 90 -12.76 7.60 18.54
CA ASN A 90 -11.38 7.18 18.85
C ASN A 90 -10.26 7.93 18.10
N LYS A 91 -10.54 9.08 17.47
CA LYS A 91 -9.55 9.88 16.71
C LYS A 91 -8.77 9.12 15.60
N LYS A 92 -9.28 7.96 15.13
CA LYS A 92 -8.69 7.19 14.03
C LYS A 92 -9.41 7.52 12.73
N TYR A 93 -8.66 7.73 11.65
CA TYR A 93 -9.22 7.96 10.32
C TYR A 93 -10.11 6.79 9.91
N THR A 94 -11.30 7.08 9.39
CA THR A 94 -12.13 6.07 8.75
C THR A 94 -11.49 5.70 7.42
N THR A 95 -11.27 4.40 7.23
CA THR A 95 -10.80 3.80 5.99
C THR A 95 -11.99 3.23 5.20
N ASN A 96 -11.80 3.10 3.89
CA ASN A 96 -12.76 2.51 2.97
C ASN A 96 -12.19 1.20 2.43
N TRP A 97 -13.06 0.26 2.03
CA TRP A 97 -12.65 -1.04 1.53
C TRP A 97 -13.44 -1.42 0.27
N MET A 98 -12.75 -2.00 -0.71
CA MET A 98 -13.37 -2.61 -1.88
C MET A 98 -12.77 -3.99 -2.11
N PHE A 99 -13.63 -5.00 -2.26
CA PHE A 99 -13.21 -6.30 -2.75
C PHE A 99 -12.87 -6.19 -4.24
N LEU A 100 -11.68 -6.65 -4.60
CA LEU A 100 -11.24 -6.73 -5.99
C LEU A 100 -11.55 -8.10 -6.60
N GLN A 101 -11.98 -9.05 -5.78
CA GLN A 101 -12.14 -10.44 -6.20
C GLN A 101 -13.22 -11.17 -5.39
N GLY A 102 -13.70 -12.30 -5.93
CA GLY A 102 -14.73 -13.14 -5.31
C GLY A 102 -16.14 -12.56 -5.42
N ASP A 103 -17.11 -13.24 -4.78
CA ASP A 103 -18.55 -12.92 -4.88
C ASP A 103 -18.93 -11.55 -4.31
N GLN A 104 -18.04 -10.92 -3.54
CA GLN A 104 -18.23 -9.59 -2.97
C GLN A 104 -17.62 -8.47 -3.84
N ALA A 105 -16.91 -8.83 -4.93
CA ALA A 105 -16.40 -7.84 -5.87
C ALA A 105 -17.56 -7.14 -6.59
N THR A 106 -17.50 -5.82 -6.65
CA THR A 106 -18.53 -4.99 -7.30
C THR A 106 -17.89 -4.04 -8.30
N ALA A 107 -18.69 -3.55 -9.25
CA ALA A 107 -18.23 -2.51 -10.16
C ALA A 107 -17.90 -1.22 -9.40
N PRO A 108 -16.87 -0.46 -9.79
CA PRO A 108 -16.53 0.81 -9.16
C PRO A 108 -17.66 1.84 -9.31
N ARG A 109 -17.92 2.60 -8.25
CA ARG A 109 -19.05 3.54 -8.09
C ARG A 109 -18.60 4.97 -7.82
N SER A 110 -17.31 5.18 -7.57
CA SER A 110 -16.69 6.47 -7.27
C SER A 110 -15.42 6.65 -8.08
N ALA A 111 -14.96 7.90 -8.23
CA ALA A 111 -13.68 8.19 -8.87
C ALA A 111 -12.52 7.46 -8.16
N THR A 112 -12.60 7.36 -6.83
CA THR A 112 -11.63 6.60 -6.04
C THR A 112 -11.66 5.11 -6.34
N GLU A 113 -12.83 4.48 -6.38
CA GLU A 113 -12.94 3.04 -6.71
C GLU A 113 -12.43 2.77 -8.15
N HIS A 114 -12.70 3.66 -9.11
CA HIS A 114 -12.09 3.59 -10.45
C HIS A 114 -10.57 3.75 -10.43
N ALA A 115 -10.05 4.66 -9.61
CA ALA A 115 -8.62 4.86 -9.42
C ALA A 115 -7.97 3.60 -8.82
N VAL A 116 -8.59 2.95 -7.83
CA VAL A 116 -8.12 1.68 -7.27
C VAL A 116 -7.93 0.62 -8.36
N MET A 117 -8.93 0.45 -9.23
CA MET A 117 -8.84 -0.50 -10.35
C MET A 117 -7.66 -0.18 -11.28
N ARG A 118 -7.48 1.10 -11.63
CA ARG A 118 -6.37 1.56 -12.48
C ARG A 118 -5.00 1.34 -11.84
N LEU A 119 -4.87 1.67 -10.56
CA LEU A 119 -3.62 1.50 -9.81
C LEU A 119 -3.26 0.04 -9.62
N PHE A 120 -4.25 -0.84 -9.45
CA PHE A 120 -4.06 -2.28 -9.43
C PHE A 120 -3.49 -2.77 -10.78
N GLU A 121 -4.10 -2.39 -11.90
CA GLU A 121 -3.63 -2.76 -13.25
C GLU A 121 -2.18 -2.31 -13.50
N LEU A 122 -1.82 -1.09 -13.07
CA LEU A 122 -0.45 -0.58 -13.18
C LEU A 122 0.55 -1.34 -12.30
N SER A 123 0.13 -1.73 -11.11
CA SER A 123 0.99 -2.44 -10.15
C SER A 123 1.20 -3.91 -10.53
N PHE A 124 0.19 -4.52 -11.16
CA PHE A 124 0.15 -5.94 -11.52
C PHE A 124 -0.28 -6.12 -12.98
N PRO A 125 0.52 -5.64 -13.95
CA PRO A 125 0.13 -5.66 -15.35
C PRO A 125 -0.11 -7.08 -15.84
N GLY A 126 -1.29 -7.29 -16.44
CA GLY A 126 -1.71 -8.58 -16.97
C GLY A 126 -2.11 -9.63 -15.94
N GLN A 127 -2.15 -9.29 -14.64
CA GLN A 127 -2.59 -10.21 -13.59
C GLN A 127 -3.98 -9.84 -13.09
N SER A 128 -4.78 -10.86 -12.79
CA SER A 128 -5.98 -10.73 -11.97
C SER A 128 -5.63 -10.52 -10.49
N PRO A 129 -6.54 -9.95 -9.69
CA PRO A 129 -6.38 -9.87 -8.23
C PRO A 129 -6.13 -11.22 -7.56
N GLN A 130 -6.73 -12.30 -8.05
CA GLN A 130 -6.48 -13.68 -7.63
C GLN A 130 -5.00 -14.06 -7.80
N GLU A 131 -4.45 -13.85 -9.01
CA GLU A 131 -3.07 -14.21 -9.36
C GLU A 131 -2.06 -13.41 -8.56
N ALA A 132 -2.30 -12.09 -8.43
CA ALA A 132 -1.51 -11.18 -7.61
C ALA A 132 -1.61 -11.48 -6.09
N GLY A 133 -2.58 -12.31 -5.69
CA GLY A 133 -2.86 -12.64 -4.30
C GLY A 133 -3.36 -11.42 -3.52
N VAL A 134 -4.29 -10.65 -4.09
CA VAL A 134 -4.87 -9.42 -3.55
C VAL A 134 -6.39 -9.55 -3.44
N LEU A 135 -6.92 -9.71 -2.23
CA LEU A 135 -8.36 -9.87 -1.95
C LEU A 135 -9.16 -8.60 -2.24
N GLY A 136 -8.57 -7.46 -1.91
CA GLY A 136 -9.21 -6.17 -1.98
C GLY A 136 -8.24 -5.07 -1.63
N ALA A 137 -8.77 -3.86 -1.62
CA ALA A 137 -7.99 -2.66 -1.40
C ALA A 137 -8.64 -1.78 -0.34
N GLU A 138 -7.86 -1.36 0.65
CA GLU A 138 -8.25 -0.39 1.67
C GLU A 138 -7.71 0.99 1.29
N TRP A 139 -8.49 2.06 1.44
CA TRP A 139 -7.97 3.40 1.23
C TRP A 139 -8.50 4.48 2.15
N TRP A 140 -7.72 5.55 2.26
CA TRP A 140 -8.11 6.79 2.90
C TRP A 140 -7.41 7.99 2.27
N TYR A 141 -8.03 9.15 2.43
CA TYR A 141 -7.48 10.42 2.02
C TYR A 141 -6.76 11.09 3.18
N GLN A 142 -5.52 11.49 2.95
CA GLN A 142 -4.77 12.32 3.88
C GLN A 142 -4.71 13.74 3.35
N LEU A 143 -5.60 14.61 3.86
CA LEU A 143 -5.54 16.04 3.62
C LEU A 143 -4.86 16.71 4.82
N ARG A 144 -3.63 17.20 4.65
CA ARG A 144 -2.82 17.72 5.76
C ARG A 144 -2.46 19.19 5.63
N GLY A 145 -2.48 19.88 6.77
CA GLY A 145 -1.98 21.23 6.96
C GLY A 145 -0.46 21.28 7.21
N PRO A 146 0.16 22.48 7.19
CA PRO A 146 1.62 22.64 7.24
C PRO A 146 2.29 22.12 8.52
N SER A 147 1.56 22.07 9.63
CA SER A 147 2.09 21.70 10.95
C SER A 147 1.82 20.24 11.34
N GLU A 148 1.05 19.50 10.54
CA GLU A 148 0.71 18.12 10.84
C GLU A 148 1.86 17.19 10.47
N LYS A 149 2.17 16.25 11.38
CA LYS A 149 3.30 15.33 11.22
C LYS A 149 2.80 13.90 11.11
N ILE A 150 3.46 13.13 10.25
CA ILE A 150 3.39 11.67 10.22
C ILE A 150 4.73 11.19 10.74
N THR A 151 4.73 10.46 11.84
CA THR A 151 5.95 9.81 12.35
C THR A 151 6.22 8.53 11.57
N PHE A 152 7.45 8.03 11.60
CA PHE A 152 7.73 6.67 11.11
C PHE A 152 6.79 5.67 11.79
N HIS A 153 6.19 4.81 10.97
CA HIS A 153 5.24 3.78 11.38
C HIS A 153 5.16 2.71 10.30
N PHE A 154 4.63 1.56 10.69
CA PHE A 154 4.19 0.53 9.75
C PHE A 154 2.69 0.65 9.52
N ASP A 155 2.28 0.53 8.25
CA ASP A 155 0.90 0.29 7.88
C ASP A 155 0.46 -1.08 8.39
N LYS A 156 -0.65 -1.14 9.11
CA LYS A 156 -1.12 -2.39 9.73
C LYS A 156 -2.60 -2.33 10.03
N ASP A 157 -3.19 -3.49 10.28
CA ASP A 157 -4.48 -3.57 10.92
C ASP A 157 -4.43 -2.97 12.34
N GLU A 158 -4.87 -1.73 12.45
CA GLU A 158 -4.90 -0.93 13.67
C GLU A 158 -5.84 -1.51 14.74
N ALA A 159 -6.92 -2.20 14.34
CA ALA A 159 -7.84 -2.83 15.28
C ALA A 159 -7.18 -4.06 15.91
N LYS A 160 -6.54 -4.90 15.08
CA LYS A 160 -5.84 -6.11 15.53
C LYS A 160 -4.61 -5.77 16.38
N ALA A 161 -3.84 -4.76 15.98
CA ALA A 161 -2.68 -4.29 16.74
C ALA A 161 -3.09 -3.72 18.11
N SER A 162 -4.13 -2.88 18.16
CA SER A 162 -4.55 -2.24 19.41
C SER A 162 -5.25 -3.19 20.39
N ARG A 163 -6.06 -4.13 19.89
CA ARG A 163 -6.85 -5.05 20.73
C ARG A 163 -6.10 -6.32 21.12
N HIS A 164 -5.23 -6.81 20.26
CA HIS A 164 -4.60 -8.13 20.42
C HIS A 164 -3.08 -8.07 20.44
N GLY A 165 -2.46 -6.91 20.19
CA GLY A 165 -1.00 -6.80 20.08
C GLY A 165 -0.44 -7.55 18.87
N LEU A 166 -1.28 -7.93 17.93
CA LEU A 166 -0.90 -8.68 16.73
C LEU A 166 -0.78 -7.73 15.55
N PHE A 167 0.38 -7.75 14.90
CA PHE A 167 0.66 -6.94 13.73
C PHE A 167 0.29 -7.75 12.48
N SER A 168 -0.50 -7.15 11.61
CA SER A 168 -0.90 -7.72 10.34
C SER A 168 -0.70 -6.65 9.31
N PHE A 169 0.32 -6.84 8.48
CA PHE A 169 0.70 -5.91 7.44
C PHE A 169 -0.08 -6.22 6.16
N PRO A 170 -0.35 -5.20 5.34
CA PRO A 170 -0.81 -5.44 3.99
C PRO A 170 0.27 -6.13 3.16
N ARG A 171 -0.15 -6.77 2.06
CA ARG A 171 0.80 -7.35 1.12
C ARG A 171 1.60 -6.25 0.41
N PHE A 172 0.89 -5.20 0.04
CA PHE A 172 1.44 -3.99 -0.56
C PHE A 172 0.82 -2.76 0.07
N SER A 173 1.66 -1.76 0.31
CA SER A 173 1.25 -0.41 0.64
C SER A 173 1.50 0.50 -0.55
N THR A 174 0.72 1.56 -0.65
CA THR A 174 0.90 2.55 -1.72
C THR A 174 0.68 3.97 -1.22
N VAL A 175 1.27 4.91 -1.96
CA VAL A 175 1.07 6.35 -1.79
C VAL A 175 0.81 6.94 -3.17
N THR A 176 -0.36 7.55 -3.34
CA THR A 176 -0.68 8.30 -4.57
C THR A 176 -0.84 9.77 -4.27
N TYR A 177 0.00 10.59 -4.86
CA TYR A 177 -0.01 12.03 -4.68
C TYR A 177 -1.01 12.68 -5.63
N LEU A 178 -1.98 13.40 -5.07
CA LEU A 178 -2.95 14.16 -5.86
C LEU A 178 -2.52 15.62 -6.03
N THR A 179 -1.49 16.06 -5.32
CA THR A 179 -0.95 17.43 -5.36
C THR A 179 0.58 17.41 -5.45
N THR A 180 1.18 18.51 -5.85
CA THR A 180 2.64 18.72 -5.91
C THR A 180 3.22 19.30 -4.62
N GLU A 181 2.37 19.68 -3.66
CA GLU A 181 2.79 20.27 -2.39
C GLU A 181 2.85 19.23 -1.26
N GLY A 182 3.83 19.39 -0.37
CA GLY A 182 3.92 18.65 0.89
C GLY A 182 5.32 18.14 1.18
N PRO A 183 5.54 17.55 2.38
CA PRO A 183 6.77 16.83 2.65
C PRO A 183 6.86 15.54 1.81
N PRO A 184 8.08 15.02 1.57
CA PRO A 184 8.25 13.74 0.89
C PRO A 184 7.78 12.58 1.76
N THR A 185 7.40 11.48 1.11
CA THR A 185 7.29 10.18 1.78
C THR A 185 8.67 9.55 1.86
N VAL A 186 9.03 9.04 3.03
CA VAL A 186 10.27 8.27 3.24
C VAL A 186 9.89 6.83 3.49
N ILE A 187 10.36 5.93 2.63
CA ILE A 187 10.18 4.48 2.77
C ILE A 187 11.51 3.90 3.21
N ALA A 188 11.58 3.39 4.43
CA ALA A 188 12.77 2.74 4.96
C ALA A 188 12.80 1.28 4.52
N ASN A 189 13.96 0.78 4.11
CA ASN A 189 14.14 -0.65 3.87
C ASN A 189 14.32 -1.38 5.22
N TYR A 190 13.27 -1.42 6.01
CA TYR A 190 13.30 -2.01 7.34
C TYR A 190 11.98 -2.72 7.59
N THR A 191 12.06 -4.02 7.87
CA THR A 191 10.91 -4.81 8.31
C THR A 191 11.13 -5.11 9.78
N GLY A 192 10.17 -4.72 10.62
CA GLY A 192 10.27 -4.89 12.06
C GLY A 192 10.30 -6.36 12.46
N GLU A 193 11.11 -6.69 13.46
CA GLU A 193 11.09 -8.01 14.08
C GLU A 193 9.99 -8.10 15.14
N PRO A 194 9.47 -9.30 15.45
CA PRO A 194 8.42 -9.50 16.47
C PRO A 194 8.73 -8.89 17.86
N GLY A 195 10.00 -8.68 18.18
CA GLY A 195 10.46 -7.98 19.39
C GLY A 195 10.29 -6.45 19.34
N ASP A 196 10.42 -5.84 18.16
CA ASP A 196 10.38 -4.39 17.95
C ASP A 196 8.98 -3.82 18.23
N PHE A 197 7.96 -4.65 18.05
CA PHE A 197 6.56 -4.26 18.25
C PHE A 197 6.09 -4.31 19.71
N LYS A 198 6.88 -4.89 20.62
CA LYS A 198 6.55 -4.99 22.06
C LYS A 198 6.84 -3.68 22.82
N ASN A 199 7.81 -2.90 22.37
CA ASN A 199 8.15 -1.60 22.95
C ASN A 199 7.67 -0.46 22.04
N ARG A 200 6.43 -0.01 22.26
CA ARG A 200 5.73 1.05 21.50
C ARG A 200 6.48 2.39 21.35
N HIS A 201 7.62 2.56 21.99
CA HIS A 201 8.38 3.82 22.07
C HIS A 201 9.87 3.69 21.78
N ALA A 202 10.37 2.47 21.54
CA ALA A 202 11.75 2.27 21.18
C ALA A 202 11.76 1.53 19.85
N LEU A 203 11.60 2.30 18.77
CA LEU A 203 12.47 1.97 17.66
C LEU A 203 13.89 2.19 18.21
N ALA A 204 14.50 1.14 18.75
CA ALA A 204 15.91 1.14 19.15
C ALA A 204 16.72 1.65 17.94
N PRO A 205 17.99 2.11 18.08
CA PRO A 205 18.72 2.63 16.91
C PRO A 205 18.88 1.51 15.87
N PHE A 206 17.92 1.42 14.97
CA PHE A 206 17.86 0.41 13.93
C PHE A 206 18.71 0.93 12.80
N PHE A 207 19.63 0.09 12.36
CA PHE A 207 20.33 0.32 11.12
C PHE A 207 19.30 0.20 10.00
N VAL A 208 18.91 1.34 9.42
CA VAL A 208 18.14 1.39 8.19
C VAL A 208 19.15 1.24 7.05
N PRO A 209 19.23 0.08 6.37
CA PRO A 209 20.26 -0.19 5.37
C PRO A 209 20.18 0.78 4.19
N SER A 210 18.96 1.18 3.84
CA SER A 210 18.67 2.14 2.79
C SER A 210 17.26 2.72 2.99
N ALA A 211 17.00 3.88 2.38
CA ALA A 211 15.69 4.48 2.35
C ALA A 211 15.46 5.20 1.01
N ALA A 212 14.22 5.23 0.56
CA ALA A 212 13.80 6.03 -0.57
C ALA A 212 13.08 7.29 -0.10
N VAL A 213 13.37 8.42 -0.73
CA VAL A 213 12.71 9.71 -0.48
C VAL A 213 11.94 10.09 -1.73
N ILE A 214 10.62 10.12 -1.64
CA ILE A 214 9.73 10.38 -2.77
C ILE A 214 9.04 11.73 -2.57
N TRP A 215 9.40 12.71 -3.40
CA TRP A 215 8.76 14.02 -3.39
C TRP A 215 7.36 14.00 -4.03
N PRO A 216 6.39 14.74 -3.47
CA PRO A 216 5.05 14.83 -4.04
C PRO A 216 5.08 15.38 -5.45
N GLU A 217 4.31 14.75 -6.33
CA GLU A 217 4.02 15.23 -7.67
C GLU A 217 2.62 14.76 -8.01
N ALA A 218 1.80 15.62 -8.61
CA ALA A 218 0.45 15.23 -8.95
C ALA A 218 0.47 14.00 -9.88
N SER A 219 -0.42 13.05 -9.61
CA SER A 219 -0.52 11.81 -10.39
C SER A 219 0.69 10.87 -10.27
N LYS A 220 1.52 11.03 -9.23
CA LYS A 220 2.57 10.06 -8.89
C LYS A 220 2.02 8.98 -7.97
N HIS A 221 2.19 7.72 -8.36
CA HIS A 221 1.82 6.55 -7.59
C HIS A 221 3.07 5.78 -7.18
N VAL A 222 3.15 5.39 -5.92
CA VAL A 222 4.22 4.58 -5.37
C VAL A 222 3.60 3.32 -4.81
N VAL A 223 4.10 2.15 -5.17
CA VAL A 223 3.76 0.86 -4.56
C VAL A 223 5.01 0.29 -3.92
N PHE A 224 4.88 -0.27 -2.73
CA PHE A 224 5.98 -0.86 -1.99
C PHE A 224 5.49 -2.05 -1.16
N ARG A 225 6.44 -2.86 -0.68
CA ARG A 225 6.13 -4.01 0.17
C ARG A 225 5.49 -3.52 1.47
N GLY A 226 4.37 -4.12 1.87
CA GLY A 226 3.53 -3.58 2.95
C GLY A 226 4.07 -3.78 4.37
N ASP A 227 5.16 -4.53 4.53
CA ASP A 227 5.87 -4.77 5.79
C ASP A 227 7.16 -3.92 5.94
N LEU A 228 7.26 -2.83 5.16
CA LEU A 228 8.31 -1.80 5.26
C LEU A 228 7.87 -0.60 6.09
#